data_AF-A0A8B9DYC2-F1
#
_entry.id   AF-A0A8B9DYC2-F1
#
_cell.length_a   1.000
_cell.length_b   1.000
_cell.length_c   1.000
_cell.angle_alpha   90.00
_cell.angle_beta   90.00
_cell.angle_gamma   90.00
#
_symmetry.space_group_name_H-M   'P 1'
#
loop_
_entity.id
_entity.type
_entity.pdbx_description
1 polymer ?
#
loop_
_entity_poly.entity_id
_entity_poly.type
_entity_poly.pdbx_seq_one_letter_code
_entity_poly.pdbx_strand_id
1 'polypeptide(L)'
;KANLENKAYMNPIAMARARGPAQNSGPTIQDYLNRPRPTWEEVKEQLEKKKKGSRALAEFEEKMNENWKKELEKHREKLLGGNESSSKKKEKKKKEKKKSSRVSKIFSFLSFFALGLFLFVT
;
A
#
# COMPACT_ATOMS: atom_id res chain seq x y z
N LYS A 1 -16.06 89.15 -18.07
CA LYS A 1 -16.35 87.80 -18.61
C LYS A 1 -16.18 86.79 -17.48
N ALA A 2 -17.27 86.39 -16.82
CA ALA A 2 -17.28 85.25 -15.93
C ALA A 2 -17.98 84.11 -16.66
N ASN A 3 -17.21 83.08 -17.04
CA ASN A 3 -17.75 81.88 -17.64
C ASN A 3 -18.35 81.05 -16.50
N LEU A 4 -19.61 81.33 -16.15
CA LEU A 4 -20.35 80.54 -15.18
C LEU A 4 -20.80 79.26 -15.90
N GLU A 5 -19.91 78.27 -15.94
CA GLU A 5 -20.30 76.92 -16.34
C GLU A 5 -21.42 76.47 -15.39
N ASN A 6 -22.66 76.46 -15.91
CA ASN A 6 -23.82 75.88 -15.26
C ASN A 6 -23.61 74.37 -15.09
N LYS A 7 -22.78 73.96 -14.12
CA LYS A 7 -22.80 72.60 -13.60
C LYS A 7 -24.08 72.48 -12.78
N ALA A 8 -25.17 72.16 -13.47
CA ALA A 8 -26.45 71.87 -12.85
C ALA A 8 -26.22 70.85 -11.73
N TYR A 9 -26.53 71.26 -10.49
CA TYR A 9 -26.38 70.40 -9.33
C TYR A 9 -27.35 69.23 -9.46
N MET A 10 -26.83 68.07 -9.81
CA MET A 10 -27.63 66.85 -9.94
C MET A 10 -27.80 66.21 -8.56
N ASN A 11 -29.05 66.01 -8.15
CA ASN A 11 -29.37 65.38 -6.88
C ASN A 11 -28.97 63.88 -6.93
N PRO A 12 -27.96 63.42 -6.15
CA PRO A 12 -27.50 62.03 -6.18
C PRO A 12 -28.59 61.04 -5.74
N ILE A 13 -29.53 61.47 -4.89
CA ILE A 13 -30.67 60.65 -4.47
C ILE A 13 -31.64 60.44 -5.65
N ALA A 14 -31.88 61.49 -6.46
CA ALA A 14 -32.70 61.37 -7.66
C ALA A 14 -32.03 60.45 -8.69
N MET A 15 -30.72 60.55 -8.87
CA MET A 15 -29.98 59.65 -9.76
C MET A 15 -30.00 58.20 -9.27
N ALA A 16 -29.83 57.95 -7.97
CA ALA A 16 -29.89 56.60 -7.40
C ALA A 16 -31.29 55.97 -7.57
N ARG A 17 -32.36 56.77 -7.44
CA ARG A 17 -33.73 56.30 -7.67
C ARG A 17 -34.05 56.08 -9.15
N ALA A 18 -33.55 56.94 -10.03
CA ALA A 18 -33.72 56.81 -11.48
C ALA A 18 -33.05 55.53 -12.04
N ARG A 19 -32.02 55.02 -11.36
CA ARG A 19 -31.37 53.73 -11.70
C ARG A 19 -32.25 52.50 -11.46
N GLY A 20 -33.40 52.66 -10.81
CA GLY A 20 -34.34 51.56 -10.57
C GLY A 20 -33.85 50.58 -9.49
N PRO A 21 -34.57 49.47 -9.28
CA PRO A 21 -34.18 48.42 -8.34
C PRO A 21 -32.75 47.94 -8.63
N ALA A 22 -32.01 47.60 -7.56
CA ALA A 22 -30.67 47.04 -7.72
C ALA A 22 -30.72 45.84 -8.68
N GLN A 23 -29.82 45.81 -9.65
CA GLN A 23 -29.68 44.70 -10.58
C GLN A 23 -29.58 43.40 -9.77
N ASN A 24 -30.56 42.51 -9.90
CA ASN A 24 -30.64 41.26 -9.16
C ASN A 24 -29.30 40.51 -9.33
N SER A 25 -28.51 40.43 -8.26
CA SER A 25 -27.14 39.90 -8.28
C SER A 25 -27.08 38.37 -8.25
N GLY A 26 -28.17 37.69 -8.63
CA GLY A 26 -28.29 36.25 -8.52
C GLY A 26 -29.18 35.63 -9.58
N PRO A 27 -29.16 34.29 -9.68
CA PRO A 27 -29.94 33.56 -10.66
C PRO A 27 -31.42 33.94 -10.56
N THR A 28 -32.02 34.28 -11.70
CA THR A 28 -33.44 34.59 -11.77
C THR A 28 -34.28 33.35 -11.47
N ILE A 29 -35.56 33.54 -11.16
CA ILE A 29 -36.49 32.44 -10.89
C ILE A 29 -36.53 31.46 -12.07
N GLN A 30 -36.42 31.97 -13.30
CA GLN A 30 -36.34 31.16 -14.51
C GLN A 30 -35.10 30.26 -14.55
N ASP A 31 -33.97 30.71 -13.97
CA ASP A 31 -32.74 29.93 -13.91
C ASP A 31 -32.88 28.71 -12.99
N TYR A 32 -33.80 28.76 -12.02
CA TYR A 32 -34.11 27.58 -11.19
C TYR A 32 -35.07 26.62 -11.90
N LEU A 33 -36.04 27.16 -12.64
CA LEU A 33 -37.01 26.35 -13.39
C LEU A 33 -36.36 25.58 -14.55
N ASN A 34 -35.35 26.18 -15.19
CA ASN A 34 -34.64 25.61 -16.33
C ASN A 34 -33.44 24.73 -15.95
N ARG A 35 -33.19 24.48 -14.66
CA ARG A 35 -32.08 23.61 -14.25
C ARG A 35 -32.32 22.19 -14.75
N PRO A 36 -31.28 21.51 -15.28
CA PRO A 36 -31.36 20.09 -15.57
C PRO A 36 -31.67 19.36 -14.27
N ARG A 37 -32.84 18.72 -14.21
CA ARG A 37 -33.21 17.86 -13.09
C ARG A 37 -32.53 16.52 -13.29
N PRO A 38 -31.82 15.98 -12.29
CA PRO A 38 -31.26 14.65 -12.42
C PRO A 38 -32.40 13.65 -12.60
N THR A 39 -32.19 12.72 -13.51
CA THR A 39 -33.13 11.62 -13.70
C THR A 39 -33.09 10.69 -12.49
N TRP A 40 -34.18 9.95 -12.25
CA TRP A 40 -34.24 9.01 -11.13
C TRP A 40 -33.14 7.95 -11.19
N GLU A 41 -32.73 7.56 -12.39
CA GLU A 41 -31.63 6.62 -12.63
C GLU A 41 -30.27 7.20 -12.20
N GLU A 42 -29.98 8.46 -12.53
CA GLU A 42 -28.74 9.13 -12.09
C GLU A 42 -28.70 9.33 -10.58
N VAL A 43 -29.84 9.66 -9.96
CA VAL A 43 -29.95 9.77 -8.49
C VAL A 43 -29.69 8.42 -7.82
N LYS A 44 -30.22 7.34 -8.39
CA LYS A 44 -30.01 5.97 -7.90
C LYS A 44 -28.56 5.53 -8.04
N GLU A 45 -27.93 5.83 -9.18
CA GLU A 45 -26.51 5.55 -9.40
C GLU A 45 -25.62 6.35 -8.42
N GLN A 46 -25.96 7.62 -8.16
CA GLN A 46 -25.25 8.43 -7.16
C GLN A 46 -25.44 7.88 -5.74
N LEU A 47 -26.62 7.37 -5.40
CA LEU A 47 -26.85 6.72 -4.11
C LEU A 47 -26.02 5.44 -3.97
N GLU A 48 -25.91 4.64 -5.03
CA GLU A 48 -25.06 3.45 -5.06
C GLU A 48 -23.56 3.81 -5.00
N LYS A 49 -23.12 4.88 -5.68
CA LYS A 49 -21.74 5.40 -5.57
C LYS A 49 -21.45 5.93 -4.17
N LYS A 50 -22.39 6.66 -3.55
CA LYS A 50 -22.25 7.14 -2.16
C LYS A 50 -22.24 5.99 -1.16
N LYS A 51 -23.08 4.97 -1.36
CA LYS A 51 -23.10 3.73 -0.55
C LYS A 51 -21.81 2.91 -0.71
N LYS A 52 -21.22 2.89 -1.91
CA LYS A 52 -19.92 2.25 -2.19
C LYS A 52 -18.71 3.03 -1.63
N GLY A 53 -18.93 4.18 -0.98
CA GLY A 53 -17.87 4.96 -0.33
C GLY A 53 -16.87 5.57 -1.32
N SER A 54 -15.80 6.18 -0.80
CA SER A 54 -14.75 6.80 -1.62
C SER A 54 -13.97 5.72 -2.36
N ARG A 55 -14.15 5.65 -3.68
CA ARG A 55 -13.40 4.78 -4.61
C ARG A 55 -11.87 4.88 -4.40
N ALA A 56 -11.38 6.06 -4.05
CA ALA A 56 -9.96 6.30 -3.73
C ALA A 56 -9.47 5.59 -2.45
N LEU A 57 -10.35 5.37 -1.45
CA LEU A 57 -10.00 4.61 -0.25
C LEU A 57 -9.92 3.11 -0.56
N ALA A 58 -10.86 2.58 -1.33
CA ALA A 58 -10.85 1.18 -1.75
C ALA A 58 -9.59 0.84 -2.60
N GLU A 59 -9.22 1.71 -3.54
CA GLU A 59 -8.01 1.53 -4.37
C GLU A 59 -6.72 1.63 -3.53
N PHE A 60 -6.69 2.46 -2.48
CA PHE A 60 -5.56 2.54 -1.56
C PHE A 60 -5.44 1.30 -0.66
N GLU A 61 -6.55 0.82 -0.12
CA GLU A 61 -6.61 -0.40 0.70
C GLU A 61 -6.17 -1.64 -0.10
N GLU A 62 -6.60 -1.76 -1.35
CA GLU A 62 -6.23 -2.87 -2.24
C GLU A 62 -4.73 -2.87 -2.55
N LYS A 63 -4.15 -1.71 -2.86
CA LYS A 63 -2.71 -1.56 -3.11
C LYS A 63 -1.85 -1.96 -1.91
N MET A 64 -2.28 -1.61 -0.69
CA MET A 64 -1.57 -2.00 0.53
C MET A 64 -1.67 -3.51 0.78
N ASN A 65 -2.84 -4.09 0.51
CA ASN A 65 -3.08 -5.51 0.68
C ASN A 65 -2.26 -6.37 -0.30
N GLU A 66 -2.13 -5.93 -1.55
CA GLU A 66 -1.24 -6.59 -2.53
C GLU A 66 0.23 -6.57 -2.10
N ASN A 67 0.70 -5.44 -1.55
CA ASN A 67 2.08 -5.33 -1.09
C ASN A 67 2.34 -6.25 0.11
N TRP A 68 1.38 -6.35 1.04
CA TRP A 68 1.49 -7.30 2.16
C TRP A 68 1.45 -8.75 1.72
N LYS A 69 0.59 -9.13 0.75
CA LYS A 69 0.60 -10.48 0.18
C LYS A 69 1.95 -10.83 -0.43
N LYS A 70 2.54 -9.92 -1.21
CA LYS A 70 3.88 -10.11 -1.80
C LYS A 70 4.96 -10.25 -0.74
N GLU A 71 4.91 -9.48 0.34
CA GLU A 71 5.89 -9.58 1.43
C GLU A 71 5.76 -10.92 2.19
N LEU A 72 4.53 -11.36 2.47
CA LEU A 72 4.26 -12.66 3.10
C LEU A 72 4.72 -13.81 2.22
N GLU A 73 4.50 -13.73 0.91
CA GLU A 73 4.92 -14.75 -0.05
C GLU A 73 6.46 -14.84 -0.14
N LYS A 74 7.16 -13.71 -0.23
CA LYS A 74 8.63 -13.67 -0.16
C LYS A 74 9.17 -14.26 1.15
N HIS A 75 8.52 -13.99 2.27
CA HIS A 75 8.90 -14.59 3.55
C HIS A 75 8.69 -16.11 3.57
N ARG A 76 7.60 -16.58 2.97
CA ARG A 76 7.27 -18.00 2.83
C ARG A 76 8.29 -18.72 1.95
N GLU A 77 8.67 -18.11 0.82
CA GLU A 77 9.70 -18.62 -0.08
C GLU A 77 11.08 -18.67 0.58
N LYS A 78 11.48 -17.63 1.34
CA LYS A 78 12.76 -17.65 2.07
C LYS A 78 12.81 -18.78 3.10
N LEU A 79 11.73 -19.04 3.82
CA LEU A 79 11.65 -20.14 4.79
C LEU A 79 11.70 -21.52 4.11
N LEU A 80 10.99 -21.69 3.00
CA LEU A 80 10.93 -22.96 2.27
C LEU A 80 12.23 -23.23 1.49
N GLY A 81 12.78 -22.22 0.80
CA GLY A 81 14.01 -22.32 0.01
C GLY A 81 15.29 -22.39 0.85
N GLY A 82 15.28 -21.87 2.08
CA GLY A 82 16.42 -21.93 3.00
C GLY A 82 16.71 -23.33 3.58
N ASN A 83 15.75 -24.25 3.50
CA ASN A 83 15.84 -25.55 4.18
C ASN A 83 16.33 -26.71 3.30
N GLU A 84 16.30 -26.57 1.96
CA GLU A 84 16.79 -27.63 1.04
C GLU A 84 18.32 -27.79 1.06
N SER A 85 19.08 -26.71 1.22
CA SER A 85 20.55 -26.75 1.17
C SER A 85 21.22 -27.10 2.51
N SER A 86 20.57 -26.80 3.64
CA SER A 86 21.15 -26.99 4.98
C SER A 86 20.98 -28.42 5.53
N SER A 87 19.87 -29.08 5.19
CA SER A 87 19.56 -30.45 5.65
C SER A 87 20.50 -31.48 5.05
N LYS A 88 20.79 -31.39 3.75
CA LYS A 88 21.71 -32.31 3.03
C LYS A 88 23.16 -32.22 3.51
N LYS A 89 23.61 -31.03 3.93
CA LYS A 89 24.97 -30.80 4.48
C LYS A 89 25.12 -31.31 5.91
N LYS A 90 24.07 -31.22 6.74
CA LYS A 90 24.08 -31.72 8.13
C LYS A 90 24.05 -33.24 8.20
N GLU A 91 23.37 -33.90 7.26
CA GLU A 91 23.28 -35.36 7.21
C GLU A 91 24.60 -36.02 6.76
N LYS A 92 25.29 -35.45 5.75
CA LYS A 92 26.60 -35.94 5.28
C LYS A 92 27.67 -35.87 6.40
N LYS A 93 27.70 -34.77 7.16
CA LYS A 93 28.62 -34.59 8.30
C LYS A 93 28.37 -35.58 9.45
N LYS A 94 27.11 -35.98 9.69
CA LYS A 94 26.77 -36.99 10.72
C LYS A 94 27.16 -38.40 10.28
N LYS A 95 27.07 -38.72 8.98
CA LYS A 95 27.48 -40.03 8.43
C LYS A 95 29.00 -40.22 8.46
N GLU A 96 29.78 -39.18 8.18
CA GLU A 96 31.25 -39.22 8.24
C GLU A 96 31.78 -39.38 9.67
N LYS A 97 31.22 -38.66 10.66
CA LYS A 97 31.62 -38.78 12.07
C LYS A 97 31.35 -40.19 12.66
N LYS A 98 30.29 -40.87 12.18
CA LYS A 98 30.01 -42.27 12.54
C LYS A 98 31.01 -43.27 11.92
N LYS A 99 31.51 -42.99 10.71
CA LYS A 99 32.54 -43.84 10.06
C LYS A 99 33.90 -43.66 10.73
N SER A 100 34.33 -42.42 10.99
CA SER A 100 35.64 -42.16 11.60
C SER A 100 35.75 -42.72 13.03
N SER A 101 34.69 -42.62 13.83
CA SER A 101 34.65 -43.18 15.19
C SER A 101 34.65 -44.72 15.25
N ARG A 102 34.22 -45.39 14.18
CA ARG A 102 34.30 -46.85 14.09
C ARG A 102 35.72 -47.27 13.70
N VAL A 103 36.31 -46.58 12.72
CA VAL A 103 37.68 -46.83 12.27
C VAL A 103 38.69 -46.56 13.39
N SER A 104 38.52 -45.51 14.18
CA SER A 104 39.42 -45.22 15.31
C SER A 104 39.36 -46.27 16.41
N LYS A 105 38.19 -46.85 16.70
CA LYS A 105 38.04 -47.94 17.67
C LYS A 105 38.70 -49.23 17.19
N ILE A 106 38.57 -49.55 15.90
CA ILE A 106 39.20 -50.73 15.30
C ILE A 106 40.72 -50.54 15.32
N PHE A 107 41.23 -49.36 14.96
CA PHE A 107 42.66 -49.06 14.97
C PHE A 107 43.26 -49.14 16.37
N SER A 108 42.56 -48.60 17.38
CA SER A 108 42.95 -48.71 18.79
C SER A 108 42.97 -50.18 19.26
N PHE A 109 41.97 -50.97 18.89
CA PHE A 109 41.91 -52.37 19.30
C PHE A 109 43.05 -53.20 18.68
N LEU A 110 43.32 -53.00 17.39
CA LEU A 110 44.42 -53.67 16.70
C LEU A 110 45.79 -53.23 17.23
N SER A 111 45.97 -51.96 17.61
CA SER A 111 47.23 -51.51 18.20
C SER A 111 47.50 -52.20 19.54
N PHE A 112 46.50 -52.33 20.41
CA PHE A 112 46.66 -53.03 21.69
C PHE A 112 47.02 -54.51 21.50
N PHE A 113 46.42 -55.18 20.52
CA PHE A 113 46.71 -56.58 20.24
C PHE A 113 48.11 -56.78 19.63
N ALA A 114 48.53 -55.87 18.73
CA ALA A 114 49.87 -55.90 18.13
C ALA A 114 50.99 -55.64 19.16
N LEU A 115 50.79 -54.70 20.08
CA LEU A 115 51.71 -54.43 21.19
C LEU A 115 51.79 -55.60 22.18
N GLY A 116 50.66 -56.27 22.45
CA GLY A 116 50.62 -57.45 23.31
C GLY A 116 51.32 -58.67 22.71
N LEU A 117 51.17 -58.92 21.40
CA LEU A 117 51.89 -59.97 20.70
C LEU A 117 53.40 -59.68 20.64
N PHE A 118 53.79 -58.42 20.51
CA PHE A 118 55.20 -58.01 20.49
C PHE A 118 55.92 -58.32 21.80
N LEU A 119 55.27 -58.10 22.95
CA LEU A 119 55.81 -58.40 24.28
C LEU A 119 55.82 -59.89 24.64
N PHE A 120 55.06 -60.73 23.93
CA PHE A 120 55.00 -62.17 24.19
C PHE A 120 56.03 -62.97 23.37
N VAL A 121 56.58 -62.38 22.31
CA VAL A 121 57.48 -63.04 21.35
C VAL A 121 58.95 -62.60 21.51
N THR A 122 59.22 -61.55 22.29
CA THR A 122 60.58 -61.09 22.67
C THR A 122 60.92 -61.48 24.09
#